data_AF-A0A1G5UPD8-F1
#
_entry.id   AF-A0A1G5UPD8-F1
#
_cell.length_a   1.000
_cell.length_b   1.000
_cell.length_c   1.000
_cell.angle_alpha   90.00
_cell.angle_beta   90.00
_cell.angle_gamma   90.00
#
_symmetry.space_group_name_H-M   'P 1'
#
loop_
_entity.id
_entity.type
_entity.pdbx_description
1 polymer ?
#
loop_
_entity_poly.entity_id
_entity_poly.type
_entity_poly.pdbx_seq_one_letter_code
_entity_poly.pdbx_strand_id
1 'polypeptide(L)'
;MTIDPTRIDKDHLRELRHSVAQAYEIDPHRQYTERAAASLLVPPDERRGGRSDVSTLKRKRRAGKIPHVPLGDGSVAYLGMMLCDFLTFGERSVLLWGCGKDGCNDGGMPPTRTDVAAPPS
;
A
#
# COMPACT_ATOMS: atom_id res chain seq x y z
N MET A 1 -14.24 -6.84 14.94
CA MET A 1 -13.35 -5.99 15.75
C MET A 1 -12.54 -5.12 14.81
N THR A 2 -12.70 -3.80 14.85
CA THR A 2 -11.96 -2.89 13.96
C THR A 2 -10.67 -2.47 14.64
N ILE A 3 -9.57 -3.18 14.37
CA ILE A 3 -8.26 -2.86 14.93
C ILE A 3 -7.82 -1.50 14.36
N ASP A 4 -7.37 -0.59 15.23
CA ASP A 4 -6.85 0.71 14.81
C ASP A 4 -5.37 0.59 14.45
N PRO A 5 -4.98 0.71 13.18
CA PRO A 5 -3.59 0.50 12.76
C PRO A 5 -2.62 1.52 13.37
N THR A 6 -3.10 2.68 13.82
CA THR A 6 -2.23 3.74 14.37
C THR A 6 -1.87 3.54 15.85
N ARG A 7 -2.53 2.59 16.53
CA ARG A 7 -2.36 2.32 17.98
C ARG A 7 -1.70 0.98 18.26
N ILE A 8 -1.28 0.28 17.21
CA ILE A 8 -0.62 -1.01 17.30
C ILE A 8 0.88 -0.81 17.49
N ASP A 9 1.47 -1.58 18.39
CA ASP A 9 2.92 -1.62 18.56
C ASP A 9 3.62 -2.14 17.28
N LYS A 10 4.83 -1.64 16.99
CA LYS A 10 5.55 -2.00 15.77
C LYS A 10 5.83 -3.50 15.66
N ASP A 11 6.11 -4.18 16.77
CA ASP A 11 6.38 -5.61 16.79
C ASP A 11 5.10 -6.38 16.48
N HIS A 12 3.98 -5.99 17.08
CA HIS A 12 2.67 -6.58 16.79
C HIS A 12 2.24 -6.34 15.34
N LEU A 13 2.50 -5.16 14.78
CA LEU A 13 2.24 -4.86 13.37
C LEU A 13 3.09 -5.75 12.45
N ARG A 14 4.35 -5.99 12.82
CA ARG A 14 5.26 -6.87 12.07
C ARG A 14 4.78 -8.32 12.11
N GLU A 15 4.34 -8.81 13.26
CA GLU A 15 3.76 -10.15 13.41
C GLU A 15 2.51 -10.31 12.54
N LEU A 16 1.59 -9.34 12.57
CA LEU A 16 0.38 -9.35 11.72
C LEU A 16 0.74 -9.41 10.23
N ARG A 17 1.70 -8.58 9.79
CA ARG A 17 2.18 -8.60 8.40
C ARG A 17 2.77 -9.95 8.01
N HIS A 18 3.61 -10.55 8.86
CA HIS A 18 4.17 -11.88 8.60
C HIS A 18 3.09 -12.96 8.54
N SER A 19 2.13 -12.94 9.47
CA SER A 19 1.02 -13.90 9.50
C SER A 19 0.17 -13.80 8.24
N VAL A 20 -0.18 -12.59 7.79
CA VAL A 20 -0.98 -12.39 6.58
C VAL A 20 -0.20 -12.70 5.31
N ALA A 21 1.08 -12.32 5.26
CA ALA A 21 1.98 -12.67 4.16
C ALA A 21 2.04 -14.19 3.95
N GLN A 22 2.17 -14.95 5.03
CA GLN A 22 2.16 -16.41 4.97
C GLN A 22 0.79 -16.96 4.54
N ALA A 23 -0.29 -16.47 5.15
CA ALA A 23 -1.64 -16.94 4.86
C ALA A 23 -2.07 -16.67 3.41
N TYR A 24 -1.62 -15.58 2.81
CA TYR A 24 -1.98 -15.19 1.44
C TYR A 24 -0.87 -15.47 0.42
N GLU A 25 0.24 -16.09 0.83
CA GLU A 25 1.40 -16.36 -0.03
C GLU A 25 1.94 -15.07 -0.71
N ILE A 26 1.99 -13.97 0.05
CA ILE A 26 2.49 -12.68 -0.40
C ILE A 26 3.94 -12.52 0.09
N ASP A 27 4.83 -12.09 -0.79
CA ASP A 27 6.17 -11.64 -0.40
C ASP A 27 6.07 -10.16 0.02
N PRO A 28 6.30 -9.81 1.31
CA PRO A 28 6.15 -8.45 1.82
C PRO A 28 7.02 -7.42 1.09
N HIS A 29 8.20 -7.84 0.60
CA HIS A 29 9.20 -6.94 0.04
C HIS A 29 9.11 -6.83 -1.49
N ARG A 30 8.21 -7.59 -2.12
CA ARG A 30 8.01 -7.59 -3.56
C ARG A 30 7.00 -6.54 -3.99
N GLN A 31 7.25 -5.95 -5.15
CA GLN A 31 6.27 -5.11 -5.86
C GLN A 31 5.43 -5.96 -6.81
N TYR A 32 4.13 -5.68 -6.81
CA TYR A 32 3.14 -6.34 -7.63
C TYR A 32 2.48 -5.35 -8.57
N THR A 33 2.26 -5.78 -9.81
CA THR A 33 1.43 -5.04 -10.76
C THR A 33 -0.01 -5.03 -10.28
N GLU A 34 -0.82 -4.09 -10.78
CA GLU A 34 -2.22 -3.97 -10.39
C GLU A 34 -3.02 -5.27 -10.59
N ARG A 35 -2.76 -6.01 -11.68
CA ARG A 35 -3.42 -7.30 -11.92
C ARG A 35 -3.00 -8.35 -10.89
N ALA A 36 -1.71 -8.45 -10.60
CA ALA A 36 -1.20 -9.40 -9.60
C ALA A 36 -1.73 -9.06 -8.20
N ALA A 37 -1.73 -7.77 -7.83
CA ALA A 37 -2.28 -7.29 -6.58
C ALA A 37 -3.78 -7.65 -6.44
N ALA A 38 -4.59 -7.43 -7.47
CA ALA A 38 -6.02 -7.78 -7.44
C ALA A 38 -6.25 -9.28 -7.22
N SER A 39 -5.40 -10.14 -7.77
CA SER A 39 -5.46 -11.59 -7.53
C SER A 39 -5.04 -11.96 -6.11
N LEU A 40 -4.05 -11.27 -5.55
CA LEU A 40 -3.54 -11.53 -4.20
C LEU A 40 -4.53 -11.11 -3.11
N LEU A 41 -5.42 -10.16 -3.38
CA LEU A 41 -6.49 -9.75 -2.46
C LEU A 41 -7.61 -10.80 -2.31
N VAL A 42 -7.66 -11.80 -3.20
CA VAL A 42 -8.60 -12.93 -3.09
C VAL A 42 -7.97 -14.01 -2.19
N PRO A 43 -8.74 -14.59 -1.23
CA PRO A 43 -8.26 -15.71 -0.42
C PRO A 43 -7.67 -16.84 -1.29
N PRO A 44 -6.55 -17.46 -0.90
CA PRO A 44 -5.88 -18.49 -1.71
C PRO A 44 -6.81 -19.59 -2.21
N ASP A 45 -7.71 -20.05 -1.34
CA ASP A 45 -8.67 -21.13 -1.61
C ASP A 45 -9.67 -20.76 -2.73
N GLU A 46 -9.96 -19.46 -2.87
CA GLU A 46 -10.90 -18.92 -3.85
C GLU A 46 -10.21 -18.47 -5.15
N ARG A 47 -8.87 -18.36 -5.20
CA ARG A 47 -8.14 -17.83 -6.37
C ARG A 47 -8.33 -18.65 -7.65
N ARG A 48 -8.54 -19.97 -7.55
CA ARG A 48 -8.75 -20.85 -8.72
C ARG A 48 -10.09 -20.64 -9.42
N GLY A 49 -11.10 -20.10 -8.73
CA GLY A 49 -12.44 -19.85 -9.28
C GLY A 49 -12.87 -18.38 -9.26
N GLY A 50 -12.19 -17.55 -8.47
CA GLY A 50 -12.52 -16.15 -8.27
C GLY A 50 -12.02 -15.24 -9.39
N ARG A 51 -12.92 -14.43 -9.95
CA ARG A 51 -12.51 -13.31 -10.80
C ARG A 51 -11.78 -12.28 -9.96
N SER A 52 -10.49 -12.09 -10.23
CA SER A 52 -9.74 -10.96 -9.67
C SER A 52 -10.33 -9.65 -10.19
N ASP A 53 -10.98 -8.89 -9.32
CA ASP A 53 -11.67 -7.65 -9.71
C ASP A 53 -10.71 -6.46 -9.72
N VAL A 54 -9.92 -6.39 -10.80
CA VAL A 54 -9.01 -5.27 -11.07
C VAL A 54 -9.78 -3.94 -11.12
N SER A 55 -11.03 -3.93 -11.57
CA SER A 55 -11.87 -2.72 -11.63
C SER A 55 -12.19 -2.21 -10.23
N THR A 56 -12.50 -3.10 -9.29
CA THR A 56 -12.67 -2.75 -7.88
C THR A 56 -11.38 -2.22 -7.26
N LEU A 57 -10.23 -2.84 -7.56
CA LEU A 57 -8.93 -2.33 -7.10
C LEU A 57 -8.66 -0.92 -7.63
N LYS A 58 -8.86 -0.68 -8.94
CA LYS A 58 -8.75 0.65 -9.56
C LYS A 58 -9.68 1.67 -8.91
N ARG A 59 -10.93 1.29 -8.61
CA ARG A 59 -11.91 2.18 -7.97
C ARG A 59 -11.47 2.56 -6.56
N LYS A 60 -10.97 1.60 -5.77
CA LYS A 60 -10.42 1.86 -4.43
C LYS A 60 -9.19 2.76 -4.50
N ARG A 61 -8.30 2.55 -5.46
CA ARG A 61 -7.13 3.41 -5.69
C ARG A 61 -7.54 4.85 -5.97
N ARG A 62 -8.42 5.06 -6.96
CA ARG A 62 -8.92 6.40 -7.33
C ARG A 62 -9.64 7.10 -6.18
N ALA A 63 -10.22 6.35 -5.26
CA ALA A 63 -10.87 6.85 -4.06
C ALA A 63 -9.92 7.05 -2.86
N GLY A 64 -8.61 6.77 -3.01
CA GLY A 64 -7.65 6.87 -1.91
C GLY A 64 -7.88 5.86 -0.79
N LYS A 65 -8.45 4.68 -1.11
CA LYS A 65 -8.86 3.65 -0.13
C LYS A 65 -7.89 2.47 -0.04
N ILE A 66 -6.85 2.46 -0.86
CA ILE A 66 -5.82 1.43 -0.85
C ILE A 66 -4.45 2.08 -1.09
N PRO A 67 -3.44 1.77 -0.27
CA PRO A 67 -2.08 2.25 -0.51
C PRO A 67 -1.52 1.70 -1.83
N HIS A 68 -0.78 2.55 -2.54
CA HIS A 68 -0.13 2.22 -3.81
C HIS A 68 1.13 3.06 -4.00
N VAL A 69 2.00 2.63 -4.92
CA VAL A 69 3.23 3.32 -5.32
C VAL A 69 3.06 3.81 -6.76
N PRO A 70 3.07 5.13 -7.03
CA PRO A 70 3.09 5.65 -8.39
C PRO A 70 4.47 5.41 -9.02
N LEU A 71 4.51 4.98 -10.28
CA LEU A 71 5.75 4.71 -11.03
C LEU A 71 6.16 5.85 -11.98
N GLY A 72 5.34 6.91 -12.09
CA GLY A 72 5.63 8.13 -12.86
C GLY A 72 5.21 8.10 -14.33
N ASP A 73 4.97 6.93 -14.92
CA ASP A 73 4.47 6.72 -16.29
C ASP A 73 2.94 6.57 -16.35
N GLY A 74 2.24 6.89 -15.25
CA GLY A 74 0.82 6.59 -15.06
C GLY A 74 0.54 5.15 -14.61
N SER A 75 1.56 4.30 -14.54
CA SER A 75 1.46 2.97 -13.95
C SER A 75 1.57 3.05 -12.42
N VAL A 76 1.05 2.00 -11.77
CA VAL A 76 1.11 1.84 -10.33
C VAL A 76 1.58 0.44 -9.95
N ALA A 77 2.31 0.38 -8.83
CA ALA A 77 2.70 -0.84 -8.17
C ALA A 77 2.11 -0.91 -6.75
N TYR A 78 2.01 -2.13 -6.24
CA TYR A 78 1.58 -2.40 -4.88
C TYR A 78 2.67 -3.20 -4.18
N LEU A 79 3.19 -2.67 -3.08
CA LEU A 79 4.17 -3.40 -2.26
C LEU A 79 3.46 -4.50 -1.47
N GLY A 80 4.07 -5.68 -1.32
CA GLY A 80 3.49 -6.78 -0.55
C GLY A 80 3.05 -6.37 0.85
N MET A 81 3.87 -5.60 1.57
CA MET A 81 3.50 -5.03 2.88
C MET A 81 2.21 -4.19 2.84
N MET A 82 2.01 -3.39 1.79
CA MET A 82 0.79 -2.58 1.62
C MET A 82 -0.45 -3.46 1.43
N LEU A 83 -0.30 -4.58 0.70
CA LEU A 83 -1.38 -5.55 0.51
C LEU A 83 -1.69 -6.29 1.81
N CYS A 84 -0.67 -6.70 2.57
CA CYS A 84 -0.84 -7.31 3.89
C CYS A 84 -1.57 -6.36 4.86
N ASP A 85 -1.19 -5.08 4.88
CA ASP A 85 -1.87 -4.06 5.69
C ASP A 85 -3.32 -3.88 5.26
N PHE A 86 -3.60 -3.87 3.95
CA PHE A 86 -4.96 -3.76 3.44
C PHE A 86 -5.81 -4.99 3.76
N LEU A 87 -5.24 -6.20 3.71
CA LEU A 87 -5.94 -7.42 4.12
C LEU A 87 -6.23 -7.43 5.63
N THR A 88 -5.34 -6.84 6.44
CA THR A 88 -5.49 -6.79 7.90
C THR A 88 -6.47 -5.71 8.35
N PHE A 89 -6.35 -4.50 7.79
CA PHE A 89 -7.05 -3.29 8.28
C PHE A 89 -8.07 -2.72 7.30
N GLY A 90 -8.21 -3.32 6.13
CA GLY A 90 -9.06 -2.82 5.05
C GLY A 90 -8.62 -1.42 4.61
N GLU A 91 -9.61 -0.54 4.39
CA GLU A 91 -9.37 0.83 3.92
C GLU A 91 -8.60 1.69 4.94
N ARG A 92 -8.54 1.30 6.22
CA ARG A 92 -7.76 2.02 7.24
C ARG A 92 -6.25 1.86 7.07
N SER A 93 -5.81 0.86 6.29
CA SER A 93 -4.39 0.65 5.98
C SER A 93 -3.71 1.87 5.39
N VAL A 94 -4.45 2.73 4.67
CA VAL A 94 -3.91 3.97 4.08
C VAL A 94 -3.29 4.91 5.11
N LEU A 95 -3.75 4.86 6.37
CA LEU A 95 -3.22 5.67 7.47
C LEU A 95 -1.77 5.30 7.83
N LEU A 96 -1.36 4.05 7.60
CA LEU A 96 0.01 3.59 7.85
C LEU A 96 1.01 4.13 6.81
N TRP A 97 0.53 4.49 5.63
CA TRP A 97 1.35 4.86 4.48
C TRP A 97 1.25 6.34 4.14
N GLY A 98 0.44 7.12 4.87
CA GLY A 98 0.24 8.54 4.60
C GLY A 98 -0.51 8.84 3.30
N CYS A 99 -1.06 7.84 2.59
CA CYS A 99 -1.97 8.06 1.46
C CYS A 99 -3.38 8.40 2.00
N GLY A 100 -3.46 9.48 2.78
CA GLY A 100 -4.73 10.08 3.19
C GLY A 100 -5.43 10.77 2.02
N LYS A 101 -6.64 11.27 2.28
CA LYS A 101 -7.58 11.93 1.34
C LYS A 101 -6.99 13.12 0.57
N ASP A 102 -5.77 13.52 0.89
CA ASP A 102 -5.01 14.64 0.33
C ASP A 102 -3.97 14.18 -0.69
N GLY A 103 -4.34 13.23 -1.55
CA GLY A 103 -3.54 12.81 -2.70
C GLY A 103 -2.27 12.04 -2.31
N CYS A 104 -2.13 10.82 -2.85
CA CYS A 104 -0.78 10.34 -3.10
C CYS A 104 -0.21 11.35 -4.12
N ASN A 105 0.61 12.30 -3.66
CA ASN A 105 1.21 13.33 -4.51
C ASN A 105 2.00 12.62 -5.62
N ASP A 106 1.46 12.59 -6.83
CA ASP A 106 2.11 12.10 -8.06
C ASP A 106 3.35 12.94 -8.47
N GLY A 107 4.04 13.60 -7.54
CA GLY A 107 5.20 14.45 -7.85
C GLY A 107 5.75 15.34 -6.72
N GLY A 108 5.44 15.06 -5.45
CA GLY A 108 5.81 15.93 -4.33
C GLY A 108 7.08 15.51 -3.60
N MET A 109 8.24 15.56 -4.26
CA MET A 109 9.49 15.75 -3.51
C MET A 109 9.32 17.06 -2.73
N PRO A 110 9.48 17.12 -1.39
CA PRO A 110 9.66 18.42 -0.76
C PRO A 110 10.87 19.07 -1.45
N PRO A 111 10.81 20.34 -1.90
CA PRO A 111 12.01 21.01 -2.37
C PRO A 111 13.01 20.94 -1.21
N THR A 112 14.07 20.16 -1.38
CA THR A 112 15.26 20.27 -0.58
C THR A 112 15.64 21.74 -0.65
N ARG A 113 15.39 22.48 0.44
CA ARG A 113 15.95 23.80 0.66
C ARG A 113 17.44 23.66 0.40
N THR A 114 17.86 24.06 -0.80
CA THR A 114 19.26 24.30 -1.09
C THR A 114 19.54 25.62 -0.41
N ASP A 115 19.90 25.54 0.87
CA ASP A 115 20.48 26.67 1.59
C ASP A 115 21.88 26.83 1.00
N VAL A 116 21.95 27.57 -0.11
CA VAL A 116 23.20 28.02 -0.69
C VAL A 116 23.72 29.10 0.25
N ALA A 117 24.45 28.67 1.27
CA ALA A 117 25.32 29.55 2.03
C ALA A 117 26.40 30.07 1.07
N ALA A 118 26.16 31.25 0.50
CA ALA A 118 27.19 32.01 -0.17
C ALA A 118 28.30 32.36 0.85
N PRO A 119 29.59 32.13 0.55
CA PRO A 119 30.67 32.55 1.44
C PRO A 119 30.79 34.08 1.42
N PRO A 120 31.00 34.75 2.57
CA PRO A 120 31.28 36.17 2.59
C PRO A 120 32.67 36.46 2.00
N SER A 121 32.73 37.49 1.16
CA SER A 121 33.95 38.11 0.60
C SER A 121 34.81 38.79 1.68
#